data_AF-A0A969NGU2-F1
#
_entry.id   AF-A0A969NGU2-F1
#
_cell.length_a   1.000
_cell.length_b   1.000
_cell.length_c   1.000
_cell.angle_alpha   90.00
_cell.angle_beta   90.00
_cell.angle_gamma   90.00
#
_symmetry.space_group_name_H-M   'P 1'
#
loop_
_entity.id
_entity.type
_entity.pdbx_description
1 polymer ?
#
loop_
_entity_poly.entity_id
_entity_poly.type
_entity_poly.pdbx_seq_one_letter_code
_entity_poly.pdbx_strand_id
1 'polypeptide(L)'
;MYAKNKPLYPFGHGLSYTKFEYSNLEIRKENSRAIVSFDVKNSGGSDGDEVVQVYVSHVGSEVERPVKELKGFSRIHVKKRRNYKSRYS
;
A
#
# COMPACT_ATOMS: atom_id res chain seq x y z
N MET A 1 11.77 -2.73 -22.32
CA MET A 1 10.59 -1.96 -22.80
C MET A 1 9.47 -2.02 -21.76
N TYR A 2 9.40 -1.05 -20.85
CA TYR A 2 8.28 -0.93 -19.92
C TYR A 2 7.21 -0.03 -20.54
N ALA A 3 5.95 -0.45 -20.46
CA ALA A 3 4.82 0.24 -21.07
C ALA A 3 4.73 1.70 -20.55
N LYS A 4 4.98 2.67 -21.44
CA LYS A 4 4.76 4.11 -21.20
C LYS A 4 3.27 4.49 -21.21
N ASN A 5 2.37 3.54 -21.43
CA ASN A 5 0.93 3.77 -21.50
C ASN A 5 0.30 3.66 -20.11
N LYS A 6 -0.49 4.67 -19.71
CA LYS A 6 -1.27 4.62 -18.47
C LYS A 6 -2.27 3.45 -18.58
N PRO A 7 -2.22 2.45 -17.66
CA PRO A 7 -3.17 1.35 -17.70
C PRO A 7 -4.58 1.85 -17.38
N LEU A 8 -5.57 1.27 -18.06
CA LEU A 8 -6.98 1.56 -17.77
C LEU A 8 -7.36 1.12 -16.34
N TYR A 9 -6.78 0.01 -15.89
CA TYR A 9 -6.85 -0.48 -14.51
C TYR A 9 -5.46 -0.96 -14.07
N PRO A 10 -4.79 -0.28 -13.13
CA PRO A 10 -3.50 -0.72 -12.65
C PRO A 10 -3.63 -2.02 -11.82
N PHE A 11 -2.53 -2.75 -11.70
CA PHE A 11 -2.45 -3.87 -10.78
C PHE A 11 -2.83 -3.42 -9.35
N GLY A 12 -3.68 -4.20 -8.68
CA GLY A 12 -4.22 -3.87 -7.36
C GLY A 12 -5.42 -2.90 -7.37
N HIS A 13 -5.95 -2.53 -8.54
CA HIS A 13 -7.17 -1.73 -8.62
C HIS A 13 -8.40 -2.52 -8.17
N GLY A 14 -9.07 -2.03 -7.13
CA GLY A 14 -10.34 -2.55 -6.65
C GLY A 14 -11.23 -1.38 -6.24
N LEU A 15 -12.49 -1.40 -6.69
CA LEU A 15 -13.50 -0.49 -6.19
C LEU A 15 -14.02 -1.05 -4.86
N SER A 16 -14.06 -0.22 -3.83
CA SER A 16 -14.73 -0.55 -2.56
C SER A 16 -15.98 0.28 -2.40
N TYR A 17 -17.00 -0.30 -1.75
CA TYR A 17 -18.23 0.41 -1.38
C TYR A 17 -18.01 1.43 -0.27
N THR A 18 -16.81 1.46 0.33
CA THR A 18 -16.40 2.45 1.32
C THR A 18 -15.08 3.11 0.92
N LYS A 19 -14.78 4.26 1.54
CA LYS A 19 -13.55 5.01 1.29
C LYS A 19 -12.54 4.71 2.39
N PHE A 20 -11.30 4.50 2.00
CA PHE A 20 -10.19 4.33 2.94
C PHE A 20 -9.18 5.46 2.79
N GLU A 21 -8.78 6.02 3.92
CA GLU A 21 -7.76 7.06 4.04
C GLU A 21 -6.50 6.46 4.63
N TYR A 22 -5.35 6.73 3.99
CA TYR A 22 -4.05 6.31 4.47
C TYR A 22 -3.33 7.52 5.07
N SER A 23 -2.75 7.36 6.25
CA SER A 23 -2.02 8.43 6.94
C SER A 23 -0.85 7.90 7.77
N ASN A 24 -0.04 8.81 8.32
CA ASN A 24 1.03 8.52 9.26
C ASN A 24 2.02 7.44 8.77
N LEU A 25 2.48 7.57 7.52
CA LEU A 25 3.52 6.69 6.98
C LEU A 25 4.84 6.91 7.73
N GLU A 26 5.27 5.87 8.44
CA GLU A 26 6.54 5.78 9.13
C GLU A 26 7.37 4.66 8.53
N ILE A 27 8.66 4.93 8.31
CA ILE A 27 9.63 3.93 7.87
C ILE A 27 10.77 3.92 8.89
N ARG A 28 11.02 2.77 9.50
CA ARG A 28 12.10 2.57 10.47
C ARG A 28 13.06 1.51 9.94
N LYS A 29 14.35 1.78 9.98
CA LYS A 29 15.37 0.78 9.64
C LYS A 29 15.75 0.01 10.91
N GLU A 30 15.58 -1.29 10.89
CA GLU A 30 16.06 -2.19 11.95
C GLU A 30 17.07 -3.17 11.35
N ASN A 31 18.36 -2.95 11.62
CA ASN A 31 19.46 -3.74 11.07
C ASN A 31 19.40 -3.82 9.53
N SER A 32 19.13 -5.02 8.99
CA SER A 32 18.97 -5.33 7.58
C SER A 32 17.52 -5.29 7.08
N ARG A 33 16.56 -4.86 7.90
CA ARG A 33 15.12 -4.79 7.59
C ARG A 33 14.61 -3.36 7.63
N ALA A 34 13.53 -3.11 6.89
CA ALA A 34 12.82 -1.83 6.90
C ALA A 34 11.39 -2.06 7.36
N ILE A 35 11.07 -1.55 8.55
CA ILE A 35 9.72 -1.59 9.10
C ILE A 35 8.92 -0.43 8.54
N VAL A 36 7.88 -0.72 7.78
CA VAL A 36 6.93 0.26 7.24
C VAL A 36 5.66 0.19 8.08
N SER A 37 5.24 1.31 8.66
CA SER A 37 3.99 1.42 9.41
C SER A 37 3.15 2.56 8.87
N PHE A 38 1.83 2.41 8.86
CA PHE A 38 0.90 3.48 8.50
C PHE A 38 -0.49 3.16 9.03
N ASP A 39 -1.31 4.18 9.12
CA ASP A 39 -2.69 4.08 9.56
C ASP A 39 -3.62 4.01 8.34
N VAL A 40 -4.62 3.12 8.42
CA VAL A 40 -5.68 2.96 7.44
C VAL A 40 -7.01 3.23 8.14
N LYS A 41 -7.74 4.23 7.67
CA LYS A 41 -9.01 4.65 8.23
C LYS A 41 -10.13 4.39 7.24
N ASN A 42 -11.18 3.71 7.68
CA ASN A 42 -12.42 3.63 6.91
C ASN A 42 -13.22 4.94 7.13
N SER A 43 -13.20 5.85 6.16
CA SER A 43 -13.93 7.13 6.24
C SER A 43 -15.33 7.08 5.64
N GLY A 44 -15.76 5.94 5.07
CA GLY A 44 -17.10 5.79 4.53
C GLY A 44 -18.15 5.31 5.55
N GLY A 45 -19.36 5.07 5.03
CA GLY A 45 -20.55 4.75 5.83
C GLY A 45 -20.73 3.26 6.17
N SER A 46 -19.95 2.39 5.54
CA SER A 46 -20.11 0.93 5.61
C SER A 46 -18.83 0.26 6.07
N ASP A 47 -18.97 -0.90 6.73
CA ASP A 47 -17.85 -1.80 7.00
C ASP A 47 -17.27 -2.30 5.68
N GLY A 48 -15.96 -2.51 5.61
CA GLY A 48 -15.32 -2.94 4.38
C GLY A 48 -13.98 -3.61 4.61
N ASP A 49 -13.59 -4.43 3.64
CA ASP A 49 -12.25 -4.96 3.53
C ASP A 49 -11.41 -4.07 2.62
N GLU A 50 -10.19 -3.80 3.04
CA GLU A 50 -9.19 -3.06 2.26
C GLU A 50 -7.97 -3.93 2.05
N VAL A 51 -7.45 -3.97 0.81
CA VAL A 51 -6.20 -4.67 0.49
C VAL A 51 -5.07 -3.66 0.44
N VAL A 52 -4.36 -3.58 1.55
CA VAL A 52 -3.19 -2.72 1.73
C VAL A 52 -2.01 -3.31 0.97
N GLN A 53 -1.29 -2.51 0.20
CA GLN A 53 -0.17 -2.95 -0.64
C GLN A 53 1.04 -2.01 -0.46
N VAL A 54 2.22 -2.59 -0.25
CA VAL A 54 3.49 -1.89 -0.08
C VAL A 54 4.39 -2.16 -1.28
N TYR A 55 4.75 -1.07 -1.97
CA TYR A 55 5.63 -1.10 -3.13
C TYR A 55 6.94 -0.40 -2.80
N VAL A 56 8.06 -0.98 -3.22
CA VAL A 56 9.38 -0.33 -3.12
C VAL A 56 9.94 -0.06 -4.51
N SER A 57 10.74 0.98 -4.61
CA SER A 57 11.46 1.33 -5.83
C SER A 57 12.94 1.55 -5.50
N HIS A 58 13.82 1.07 -6.39
CA HIS A 58 15.25 1.32 -6.27
C HIS A 58 15.61 2.56 -7.09
N VAL A 59 15.91 3.68 -6.41
CA VAL A 59 16.35 4.92 -7.07
C VAL A 59 17.85 4.80 -7.35
N GLY A 60 18.25 4.84 -8.63
CA GLY A 60 19.66 4.90 -9.04
C GLY A 60 20.38 3.55 -9.21
N SER A 61 19.68 2.47 -9.58
CA SER A 61 20.36 1.22 -9.95
C SER A 61 21.07 1.34 -11.30
N GLU A 62 22.34 0.93 -11.36
CA GLU A 62 23.11 0.77 -12.61
C GLU A 62 22.50 -0.28 -13.55
N VAL A 63 21.67 -1.16 -13.00
CA VAL A 63 20.94 -2.22 -13.72
C VAL A 63 19.46 -1.86 -13.82
N GLU A 64 18.88 -2.09 -14.99
CA GLU A 64 17.46 -1.84 -15.28
C GLU A 64 16.58 -2.68 -14.33
N ARG A 65 15.85 -2.01 -13.44
CA ARG A 65 14.98 -2.62 -12.43
C ARG A 65 13.54 -2.13 -12.55
N PRO A 66 12.54 -2.91 -12.10
CA PRO A 66 11.14 -2.47 -12.09
C PRO A 66 10.97 -1.16 -11.30
N VAL A 67 10.16 -0.25 -11.84
CA VAL A 67 9.90 1.06 -11.21
C VAL A 67 9.18 0.92 -9.87
N LYS A 68 8.39 -0.15 -9.68
CA LYS A 68 7.71 -0.50 -8.43
C LYS A 68 7.70 -2.02 -8.29
N GLU A 69 8.15 -2.53 -7.15
CA GLU A 69 8.10 -3.95 -6.81
C GLU A 69 7.23 -4.14 -5.55
N LEU A 70 6.23 -5.03 -5.64
CA LEU A 70 5.37 -5.35 -4.49
C LEU A 70 6.17 -6.15 -3.46
N LYS A 71 6.35 -5.59 -2.26
CA LYS A 71 7.08 -6.26 -1.17
C LYS A 71 6.17 -6.89 -0.13
N GLY A 72 4.95 -6.38 -0.01
CA GLY A 72 3.98 -6.93 0.93
C GLY A 72 2.58 -6.46 0.60
N PHE A 73 1.60 -7.29 0.93
CA PHE A 73 0.20 -6.92 0.92
C PHE A 73 -0.51 -7.60 2.08
N SER A 74 -1.58 -6.99 2.58
CA SER A 74 -2.46 -7.61 3.56
C SER A 74 -3.89 -7.14 3.34
N ARG A 75 -4.84 -8.08 3.50
CA ARG A 75 -6.26 -7.75 3.53
C ARG A 75 -6.68 -7.51 4.97
N ILE A 76 -7.18 -6.31 5.25
CA ILE A 76 -7.64 -5.91 6.57
C ILE A 76 -9.13 -5.62 6.55
N HIS A 77 -9.85 -6.09 7.56
CA HIS A 77 -11.24 -5.75 7.77
C HIS A 77 -11.34 -4.53 8.69
N VAL A 78 -11.88 -3.43 8.19
CA VAL A 78 -12.00 -2.19 8.97
C VAL A 78 -13.46 -1.76 9.02
N LYS A 79 -14.02 -1.77 10.24
CA LYS A 79 -15.38 -1.29 10.48
C LYS A 79 -15.52 0.19 10.12
N LYS A 80 -16.74 0.63 9.85
CA LYS A 80 -17.07 2.02 9.53
C LYS A 80 -16.48 2.97 10.57
N ARG A 81 -15.87 4.07 10.11
CA ARG A 81 -15.27 5.14 10.93
C ARG A 81 -14.20 4.67 11.92
N ARG A 82 -13.59 3.50 11.72
CA ARG A 82 -12.47 3.03 12.52
C ARG A 82 -11.13 3.23 11.82
N ASN A 83 -10.10 3.36 12.63
CA ASN A 83 -8.69 3.34 12.23
C ASN A 83 -8.09 1.97 12.50
N TYR A 84 -7.18 1.55 11.63
CA TYR A 84 -6.40 0.33 11.75
C TYR A 84 -4.94 0.66 11.49
N LYS A 85 -4.05 0.31 12.43
CA LYS A 85 -2.61 0.53 12.26
C LYS A 85 -1.98 -0.70 11.61
N SER A 86 -1.40 -0.51 10.42
CA SER A 86 -0.73 -1.56 9.66
C SER A 86 0.78 -1.46 9.83
N ARG A 87 1.48 -2.60 9.90
CA ARG A 87 2.94 -2.69 10.03
C ARG A 87 3.47 -3.85 9.17
N TYR A 88 4.52 -3.59 8.40
CA TYR A 88 5.26 -4.52 7.54
C TYR A 88 6.76 -4.43 7.85
N SER A 89 7.53 -5.49 7.60
CA SER A 89 8.99 -5.57 7.84
C SER A 89 9.75 -6.20 6.70
#